data_AF-A0A2S8BSN5-F1
#
_entry.id   AF-A0A2S8BSN5-F1
#
_cell.length_a   1.000
_cell.length_b   1.000
_cell.length_c   1.000
_cell.angle_alpha   90.00
_cell.angle_beta   90.00
_cell.angle_gamma   90.00
#
_symmetry.space_group_name_H-M   'P 1'
#
loop_
_entity.id
_entity.type
_entity.pdbx_description
1 polymer ?
#
loop_
_entity_poly.entity_id
_entity_poly.type
_entity_poly.pdbx_seq_one_letter_code
_entity_poly.pdbx_strand_id
1 'polypeptide(L)'
;MSGGPTGSGSRWPRSGQFSGHGARLSARIAGAEKTLQLVQNKNPKDAETKQFAAAITERLTDLSAAVTAAENMPSARRRAAHAAIAEQLDGIDADLMARLGLG
;
A
#
# COMPACT_ATOMS: atom_id res chain seq x y z
N MET A 1 22.88 -29.18 -5.69
CA MET A 1 22.53 -28.48 -6.96
C MET A 1 21.02 -28.63 -7.12
N SER A 2 20.23 -27.75 -6.51
CA SER A 2 19.67 -26.51 -7.08
C SER A 2 18.27 -26.74 -7.66
N GLY A 3 17.27 -26.05 -7.13
CA GLY A 3 15.95 -25.92 -7.76
C GLY A 3 14.77 -25.86 -6.80
N GLY A 4 14.79 -24.97 -5.79
CA GLY A 4 13.55 -24.61 -5.09
C GLY A 4 12.70 -23.70 -5.97
N PRO A 5 11.37 -23.89 -6.05
CA PRO A 5 10.51 -22.99 -6.81
C PRO A 5 10.39 -21.64 -6.08
N THR A 6 11.03 -20.61 -6.65
CA THR A 6 10.79 -19.21 -6.28
C THR A 6 9.44 -18.78 -6.81
N GLY A 7 8.46 -18.71 -5.92
CA GLY A 7 7.11 -18.28 -6.23
C GLY A 7 6.46 -17.55 -5.06
N SER A 8 7.14 -16.58 -4.46
CA SER A 8 6.47 -15.62 -3.55
C SER A 8 5.73 -14.57 -4.37
N GLY A 9 4.74 -15.02 -5.13
CA GLY A 9 3.67 -14.14 -5.58
C GLY A 9 2.75 -13.98 -4.39
N SER A 10 2.97 -12.93 -3.59
CA SER A 10 1.98 -12.47 -2.62
C SER A 10 0.73 -12.11 -3.42
N ARG A 11 -0.15 -13.10 -3.59
CA ARG A 11 -1.45 -12.95 -4.19
C ARG A 11 -2.27 -12.17 -3.17
N TRP A 12 -2.19 -10.85 -3.27
CA TRP A 12 -3.03 -9.96 -2.48
C TRP A 12 -4.48 -10.43 -2.58
N PRO A 13 -5.21 -10.49 -1.45
CA PRO A 13 -6.61 -10.88 -1.48
C PRO A 13 -7.36 -9.94 -2.43
N ARG A 14 -8.08 -10.55 -3.38
CA ARG A 14 -8.87 -9.85 -4.40
C ARG A 14 -9.88 -8.96 -3.66
N SER A 15 -9.80 -7.67 -3.94
CA SER A 15 -10.64 -6.55 -3.51
C SER A 15 -12.14 -6.78 -3.73
N GLY A 16 -12.75 -7.71 -2.98
CA GLY A 16 -14.15 -8.09 -3.09
C GLY A 16 -15.01 -7.74 -1.87
N GLN A 17 -14.46 -7.02 -0.88
CA GLN A 17 -15.14 -6.77 0.39
C GLN A 17 -15.20 -5.28 0.79
N PHE A 18 -14.89 -4.35 -0.11
CA PHE A 18 -14.89 -2.91 0.19
C PHE A 18 -16.30 -2.30 0.14
N SER A 19 -17.23 -2.90 0.88
CA SER A 19 -18.54 -2.32 1.18
C SER A 19 -18.55 -1.95 2.66
N GLY A 20 -18.10 -0.74 2.99
CA GLY A 20 -17.93 -0.23 4.36
C GLY A 20 -17.25 1.14 4.42
N HIS A 21 -17.08 1.71 5.62
CA HIS A 21 -16.49 3.06 5.82
C HIS A 21 -15.02 3.15 5.33
N GLY A 22 -14.31 2.02 5.30
CA GLY A 22 -12.91 1.90 4.85
C GLY A 22 -12.73 1.72 3.34
N ALA A 23 -13.80 1.59 2.57
CA ALA A 23 -13.72 1.34 1.12
C ALA A 23 -12.88 2.38 0.38
N ARG A 24 -12.97 3.65 0.79
CA ARG A 24 -12.17 4.75 0.23
C ARG A 24 -10.68 4.59 0.51
N LEU A 25 -10.30 4.28 1.76
CA LEU A 25 -8.90 4.08 2.14
C LEU A 25 -8.32 2.86 1.42
N SER A 26 -9.06 1.78 1.34
CA SER A 26 -8.60 0.58 0.64
C SER A 26 -8.47 0.77 -0.87
N ALA A 27 -9.39 1.50 -1.50
CA ALA A 27 -9.25 1.88 -2.92
C ALA A 27 -8.01 2.75 -3.13
N ARG A 28 -7.70 3.64 -2.18
CA ARG A 28 -6.51 4.49 -2.23
C ARG A 28 -5.22 3.68 -2.06
N ILE A 29 -5.17 2.73 -1.13
CA ILE A 29 -4.06 1.77 -0.97
C ILE A 29 -3.80 1.05 -2.29
N ALA A 30 -4.85 0.48 -2.91
CA ALA A 30 -4.72 -0.19 -4.20
C ALA A 30 -4.26 0.75 -5.34
N GLY A 31 -4.59 2.04 -5.25
CA GLY A 31 -4.07 3.08 -6.14
C GLY A 31 -2.57 3.31 -5.95
N ALA A 32 -2.12 3.47 -4.71
CA ALA A 32 -0.72 3.64 -4.35
C ALA A 32 0.14 2.44 -4.78
N GLU A 33 -0.37 1.21 -4.64
CA GLU A 33 0.30 0.00 -5.14
C GLU A 33 0.53 0.06 -6.66
N LYS A 34 -0.47 0.50 -7.43
CA LYS A 34 -0.32 0.66 -8.89
C LYS A 34 0.72 1.73 -9.23
N THR A 35 0.71 2.86 -8.52
CA THR A 35 1.71 3.92 -8.70
C THR A 35 3.11 3.42 -8.34
N LEU A 36 3.25 2.61 -7.29
CA LEU A 36 4.52 1.99 -6.93
C LEU A 36 5.05 1.04 -8.01
N GLN A 37 4.17 0.30 -8.69
CA GLN A 37 4.57 -0.50 -9.85
C GLN A 37 5.10 0.39 -10.98
N LEU A 38 4.53 1.58 -11.20
CA LEU A 38 5.06 2.54 -12.19
C LEU A 38 6.46 3.04 -11.78
N VAL A 39 6.69 3.34 -10.50
CA VAL A 39 8.01 3.74 -9.99
C VAL A 39 9.05 2.64 -10.24
N GLN A 40 8.71 1.39 -9.93
CA GLN A 40 9.58 0.23 -10.19
C GLN A 40 9.86 0.04 -11.68
N ASN A 41 8.85 0.22 -12.54
CA ASN A 41 9.00 0.10 -14.00
C ASN A 41 9.85 1.22 -14.61
N LYS A 42 9.87 2.41 -13.98
CA LYS A 42 10.71 3.54 -14.42
C LYS A 42 12.20 3.25 -14.21
N ASN A 43 12.56 2.63 -13.09
CA ASN A 43 13.95 2.32 -12.74
C ASN A 43 14.14 0.88 -12.19
N PRO A 44 13.92 -0.17 -12.99
CA PRO A 44 13.85 -1.55 -12.50
C PRO A 44 15.21 -2.14 -12.07
N LYS A 45 16.32 -1.51 -12.46
CA LYS A 45 17.68 -1.93 -12.10
C LYS A 45 18.24 -1.17 -10.90
N ASP A 46 17.60 -0.09 -10.49
CA ASP A 46 18.07 0.75 -9.41
C ASP A 46 17.84 0.09 -8.04
N ALA A 47 18.90 0.00 -7.24
CA ALA A 47 18.85 -0.67 -5.94
C ALA A 47 18.04 0.13 -4.92
N GLU A 48 18.11 1.46 -4.97
CA GLU A 48 17.35 2.33 -4.08
C GLU A 48 15.85 2.23 -4.35
N THR A 49 15.45 2.23 -5.63
CA THR A 49 14.07 2.02 -6.06
C THR A 49 13.52 0.69 -5.59
N LYS A 50 14.32 -0.39 -5.61
CA LYS A 50 13.92 -1.70 -5.10
C LYS A 50 13.72 -1.71 -3.59
N GLN A 51 14.65 -1.10 -2.84
CA GLN A 51 14.54 -0.99 -1.38
C GLN A 51 13.31 -0.16 -0.98
N PHE A 52 13.12 0.97 -1.65
CA PHE A 52 11.94 1.81 -1.49
C PHE A 52 10.66 1.02 -1.79
N ALA A 53 10.61 0.30 -2.91
CA ALA A 53 9.44 -0.47 -3.27
C ALA A 53 9.11 -1.57 -2.26
N ALA A 54 10.12 -2.26 -1.72
CA ALA A 54 9.93 -3.22 -0.65
C ALA A 54 9.32 -2.56 0.60
N ALA A 55 9.91 -1.44 1.05
CA ALA A 55 9.44 -0.71 2.23
C ALA A 55 8.00 -0.16 2.08
N ILE A 56 7.67 0.40 0.91
CA ILE A 56 6.30 0.89 0.66
C ILE A 56 5.30 -0.27 0.55
N THR A 57 5.69 -1.40 -0.05
CA THR A 57 4.82 -2.58 -0.13
C THR A 57 4.48 -3.12 1.27
N GLU A 58 5.47 -3.20 2.15
CA GLU A 58 5.26 -3.59 3.56
C GLU A 58 4.32 -2.61 4.25
N ARG A 59 4.59 -1.30 4.15
CA ARG A 59 3.74 -0.27 4.76
C ARG A 59 2.29 -0.31 4.23
N LEU A 60 2.08 -0.47 2.93
CA LEU A 60 0.73 -0.58 2.35
C LEU A 60 0.00 -1.84 2.83
N THR A 61 0.73 -2.94 3.06
CA THR A 61 0.19 -4.17 3.66
C THR A 61 -0.32 -3.90 5.07
N ASP A 62 0.50 -3.25 5.89
CA ASP A 62 0.16 -2.91 7.27
C ASP A 62 -1.03 -1.95 7.34
N LEU A 63 -1.07 -0.94 6.47
CA LEU A 63 -2.19 -0.01 6.39
C LEU A 63 -3.49 -0.72 5.98
N SER A 64 -3.43 -1.69 5.07
CA SER A 64 -4.60 -2.49 4.68
C SER A 64 -5.14 -3.32 5.84
N ALA A 65 -4.25 -3.93 6.63
CA ALA A 65 -4.61 -4.63 7.85
C ALA A 65 -5.20 -3.66 8.90
N ALA A 66 -4.63 -2.46 9.04
CA ALA A 66 -5.11 -1.44 9.96
C ALA A 66 -6.51 -0.92 9.60
N VAL A 67 -6.81 -0.72 8.30
CA VAL A 67 -8.18 -0.38 7.83
C VAL A 67 -9.17 -1.45 8.25
N THR A 68 -8.82 -2.73 8.06
CA THR A 68 -9.67 -3.86 8.45
C THR A 68 -9.87 -3.92 9.96
N ALA A 69 -8.83 -3.67 10.74
CA ALA A 69 -8.92 -3.60 12.20
C ALA A 69 -9.80 -2.44 12.66
N ALA A 70 -9.69 -1.27 12.03
CA ALA A 70 -10.45 -0.07 12.36
C ALA A 70 -11.96 -0.26 12.16
N GLU A 71 -12.39 -1.04 11.17
CA GLU A 71 -13.81 -1.36 10.95
C GLU A 71 -14.46 -2.10 12.13
N ASN A 72 -13.68 -2.85 12.91
CA ASN A 72 -14.16 -3.52 14.11
C ASN A 72 -14.17 -2.60 15.35
N MET A 73 -13.66 -1.37 15.25
CA MET A 73 -13.59 -0.42 16.36
C MET A 73 -14.89 0.40 16.48
N PRO A 74 -15.20 0.91 17.70
CA PRO A 74 -16.26 1.89 17.92
C PRO A 74 -16.06 3.14 17.06
N SER A 75 -17.15 3.82 16.70
CA SER A 75 -17.18 4.90 15.71
C SER A 75 -16.15 6.01 15.93
N ALA A 76 -15.95 6.48 17.17
CA ALA A 76 -14.96 7.51 17.50
C ALA A 76 -13.52 7.03 17.25
N ARG A 77 -13.20 5.82 17.70
CA ARG A 77 -11.86 5.22 17.53
C ARG A 77 -11.59 4.84 16.08
N ARG A 78 -12.61 4.35 15.37
CA ARG A 78 -12.56 4.11 13.91
C ARG A 78 -12.23 5.38 13.16
N ARG A 79 -12.96 6.48 13.40
CA ARG A 79 -12.70 7.78 12.73
C ARG A 79 -11.26 8.25 12.97
N ALA A 80 -10.77 8.18 14.21
CA ALA A 80 -9.39 8.55 14.53
C ALA A 80 -8.37 7.67 13.80
N ALA A 81 -8.59 6.35 13.77
CA ALA A 81 -7.72 5.42 13.04
C ALA A 81 -7.73 5.69 11.53
N HIS A 82 -8.91 5.95 10.93
CA HIS A 82 -9.02 6.28 9.51
C HIS A 82 -8.32 7.59 9.16
N ALA A 83 -8.39 8.60 10.03
CA ALA A 83 -7.68 9.86 9.82
C ALA A 83 -6.16 9.66 9.83
N ALA A 84 -5.64 8.91 10.80
CA ALA A 84 -4.20 8.60 10.87
C ALA A 84 -3.73 7.78 9.66
N ILE A 85 -4.50 6.78 9.23
CA ILE A 85 -4.20 5.99 8.01
C ILE A 85 -4.20 6.90 6.77
N ALA A 86 -5.15 7.84 6.68
CA ALA A 86 -5.21 8.78 5.57
C ALA A 86 -3.97 9.67 5.48
N GLU A 87 -3.51 10.20 6.61
CA GLU A 87 -2.29 11.03 6.70
C GLU A 87 -1.04 10.23 6.28
N GLN A 88 -0.93 8.97 6.71
CA GLN A 88 0.17 8.11 6.28
C GLN A 88 0.13 7.82 4.77
N LEU A 89 -1.06 7.67 4.19
CA LEU A 89 -1.23 7.51 2.74
C LEU A 89 -0.87 8.80 1.99
N ASP A 90 -1.18 9.99 2.52
CA ASP A 90 -0.77 11.26 1.92
C ASP A 90 0.77 11.35 1.78
N GLY A 91 1.50 10.92 2.82
CA GLY A 91 2.96 10.86 2.78
C GLY A 91 3.50 9.85 1.75
N ILE A 92 2.88 8.67 1.65
CA ILE A 92 3.26 7.66 0.65
C ILE A 92 3.00 8.19 -0.77
N ASP A 93 1.85 8.80 -1.00
CA ASP A 93 1.50 9.37 -2.31
C ASP A 93 2.50 10.46 -2.72
N ALA A 94 2.92 11.33 -1.79
CA ALA A 94 3.94 12.34 -2.03
C ALA A 94 5.30 11.72 -2.41
N ASP A 95 5.76 10.70 -1.67
CA ASP A 95 7.01 10.00 -1.97
C ASP A 95 6.99 9.31 -3.34
N LEU A 96 5.84 8.71 -3.69
CA LEU A 96 5.64 8.08 -4.99
C LEU A 96 5.67 9.10 -6.14
N MET A 97 4.99 10.24 -5.98
CA MET A 97 5.00 11.32 -6.96
C MET A 97 6.39 11.93 -7.15
N ALA A 98 7.13 12.15 -6.06
CA ALA A 98 8.49 12.66 -6.11
C ALA A 98 9.42 11.76 -6.95
N ARG A 99 9.31 10.43 -6.80
CA ARG A 99 10.09 9.46 -7.60
C ARG A 99 9.65 9.38 -9.06
N LEU A 100 8.38 9.64 -9.34
CA LEU A 100 7.89 9.81 -10.71
C LEU A 100 8.31 11.15 -11.33
N GLY A 101 8.75 12.12 -10.52
CA GLY A 101 9.08 13.48 -10.96
C GLY A 101 7.84 14.34 -11.17
N LEU A 102 6.79 14.11 -10.39
CA LEU A 102 5.46 14.72 -10.50
C LEU A 102 5.08 15.55 -9.24
N GLY A 103 6.04 15.85 -8.37
CA GLY A 103 5.85 16.56 -7.10
C GLY A 103 6.37 18.00 -7.12
#